data_AF-A0ABD0Q172-F1
#
_entry.id   AF-A0ABD0Q172-F1
#
_cell.length_a   1.000
_cell.length_b   1.000
_cell.length_c   1.000
_cell.angle_alpha   90.00
_cell.angle_beta   90.00
_cell.angle_gamma   90.00
#
_symmetry.space_group_name_H-M   'P 1'
#
loop_
_entity.id
_entity.type
_entity.pdbx_description
1 polymer ?
#
loop_
_entity_poly.entity_id
_entity_poly.type
_entity_poly.pdbx_seq_one_letter_code
_entity_poly.pdbx_strand_id
1 'polypeptide(L)' 'EQKEWSGPFYFIQAADPQLGLMKAWRIGDCDSGGDEWAEEVQLTKQAVQAINKLQPRPRFLVLCGDLVHAMP' A
#
# COMPACT_ATOMS: atom_id res chain seq x y z
N GLU A 1 -24.28 -5.38 1.88
CA GLU A 1 -23.37 -5.98 0.89
C GLU A 1 -23.71 -5.47 -0.50
N GLN A 2 -22.73 -5.10 -1.32
CA GLN A 2 -22.96 -4.85 -2.75
C GLN A 2 -22.81 -6.20 -3.48
N LYS A 3 -23.93 -6.74 -4.01
CA LYS A 3 -23.98 -8.05 -4.68
C LYS A 3 -24.15 -7.96 -6.19
N GLU A 4 -24.65 -6.83 -6.68
CA GLU A 4 -24.91 -6.60 -8.09
C GLU A 4 -24.21 -5.30 -8.54
N TRP A 5 -23.45 -5.40 -9.63
CA TRP A 5 -22.77 -4.28 -10.24
C TRP A 5 -23.45 -3.94 -11.56
N SER A 6 -23.98 -2.72 -11.67
CA SER A 6 -24.52 -2.19 -12.92
C SER A 6 -23.58 -1.14 -13.50
N GLY A 7 -23.10 -1.36 -14.72
CA GLY A 7 -22.27 -0.40 -15.46
C GLY A 7 -20.76 -0.52 -15.19
N PRO A 8 -19.95 0.24 -15.95
CA PRO A 8 -18.50 0.24 -15.80
C PRO A 8 -18.08 0.81 -14.44
N PHE A 9 -17.07 0.21 -13.85
CA PHE A 9 -16.38 0.73 -12.67
C PHE A 9 -14.89 0.63 -12.90
N TYR A 10 -14.12 1.34 -12.07
CA TYR A 10 -12.69 1.15 -12.01
C TYR A 10 -12.26 1.00 -10.55
N PHE A 11 -11.14 0.32 -10.36
CA PHE A 11 -10.54 0.03 -9.07
C PHE A 11 -9.03 0.24 -9.15
N ILE A 12 -8.38 0.27 -8.00
CA ILE A 12 -6.92 0.39 -7.92
C ILE A 12 -6.34 -0.94 -7.46
N GLN A 13 -5.30 -1.40 -8.15
CA GLN A 13 -4.41 -2.44 -7.66
C GLN A 13 -3.15 -1.78 -7.14
N ALA A 14 -2.87 -1.95 -5.85
CA ALA A 14 -1.64 -1.53 -5.21
C ALA A 14 -0.85 -2.78 -4.76
N ALA A 15 0.43 -2.61 -4.52
CA ALA A 15 1.31 -3.64 -3.98
C ALA A 15 2.52 -2.96 -3.31
N ASP A 16 3.32 -3.75 -2.60
CA ASP A 16 4.65 -3.36 -2.14
C ASP A 16 4.71 -2.12 -1.22
N PRO A 17 3.85 -1.99 -0.19
CA PRO A 17 4.08 -0.95 0.81
C PRO A 17 5.35 -1.22 1.62
N GLN A 18 5.87 -2.46 1.63
CA GLN A 18 7.23 -2.82 2.08
C GLN A 18 7.60 -2.16 3.42
N LEU A 19 6.71 -2.24 4.41
CA LEU A 19 6.90 -1.58 5.71
C LEU A 19 8.22 -2.03 6.34
N GLY A 20 9.14 -1.10 6.62
CA GLY A 20 10.46 -1.40 7.16
C GLY A 20 11.61 -1.31 6.15
N LEU A 21 11.31 -1.25 4.86
CA LEU A 21 12.31 -1.20 3.79
C LEU A 21 13.13 0.10 3.82
N MET A 22 12.51 1.25 4.12
CA MET A 22 13.19 2.55 4.05
C MET A 22 14.32 2.66 5.07
N LYS A 23 14.13 2.13 6.29
CA LYS A 23 15.20 2.05 7.28
C LYS A 23 16.29 1.10 6.81
N ALA A 24 15.92 -0.13 6.46
CA ALA A 24 16.84 -1.18 6.01
C ALA A 24 17.76 -0.68 4.89
N TRP A 25 17.16 -0.03 3.88
CA TRP A 25 17.88 0.61 2.78
C TRP A 25 18.83 1.72 3.24
N ARG A 26 18.40 2.59 4.16
CA ARG A 26 19.19 3.73 4.65
C ARG A 26 20.44 3.30 5.39
N ILE A 27 20.37 2.22 6.17
CA ILE A 27 21.49 1.72 6.98
C ILE A 27 22.31 0.65 6.25
N GLY A 28 21.88 0.23 5.05
CA GLY A 28 22.56 -0.80 4.25
C GLY A 28 22.34 -2.22 4.74
N ASP A 29 21.27 -2.46 5.50
CA ASP A 29 20.93 -3.74 6.13
C ASP A 29 19.64 -4.30 5.52
N CYS A 30 19.68 -4.60 4.22
CA CYS A 30 18.51 -5.06 3.46
C CYS A 30 18.18 -6.55 3.67
N ASP A 31 19.07 -7.29 4.33
CA ASP A 31 18.88 -8.72 4.61
C ASP A 31 18.21 -8.95 5.99
N SER A 32 18.22 -7.93 6.84
CA SER A 32 17.53 -7.92 8.13
C SER A 32 16.15 -7.30 7.95
N GLY A 33 15.10 -7.99 8.39
CA GLY A 33 13.74 -7.44 8.36
C GLY A 33 13.68 -6.08 9.08
N GLY A 34 12.90 -5.15 8.52
CA GLY A 34 12.80 -3.79 9.06
C GLY A 34 11.94 -3.72 10.32
N ASP A 35 12.47 -3.11 11.37
CA ASP A 35 11.84 -2.94 12.70
C ASP A 35 11.16 -1.57 12.90
N GLU A 36 11.27 -0.65 11.93
CA GLU A 36 10.67 0.69 11.97
C GLU A 36 9.83 0.96 10.72
N TRP A 37 8.54 1.29 10.89
CA TRP A 37 7.59 1.44 9.77
C TRP A 37 6.99 2.85 9.64
N ALA A 38 7.46 3.81 10.44
CA ALA A 38 6.77 5.10 10.59
C ALA A 38 6.69 5.89 9.26
N GLU A 39 7.73 5.79 8.43
CA GLU A 39 7.81 6.49 7.16
C GLU A 39 6.84 5.90 6.13
N GLU A 40 6.86 4.57 5.95
CA GLU A 40 5.99 3.87 5.00
C GLU A 40 4.52 3.91 5.44
N VAL A 41 4.24 3.90 6.74
CA VAL A 41 2.89 4.14 7.28
C VAL A 41 2.40 5.53 6.90
N GLN A 42 3.26 6.56 7.01
CA GLN A 42 2.90 7.92 6.64
C GLN A 42 2.65 8.05 5.13
N LEU A 43 3.49 7.42 4.31
CA LEU A 43 3.31 7.36 2.85
C LEU A 43 2.01 6.63 2.47
N THR A 44 1.70 5.51 3.12
CA THR A 44 0.47 4.75 2.88
C THR A 44 -0.77 5.57 3.24
N LYS A 45 -0.73 6.35 4.34
CA LYS A 45 -1.80 7.30 4.69
C LYS A 45 -1.99 8.36 3.62
N GLN A 46 -0.91 8.93 3.08
CA GLN A 46 -0.97 9.90 1.98
C GLN A 46 -1.55 9.27 0.71
N ALA A 47 -1.17 8.03 0.39
CA ALA A 47 -1.74 7.29 -0.74
C ALA A 47 -3.26 7.12 -0.58
N VAL A 48 -3.73 6.68 0.59
CA VAL A 48 -5.17 6.57 0.89
C VAL A 48 -5.88 7.92 0.73
N GLN A 49 -5.29 9.01 1.23
CA GLN A 49 -5.85 10.35 1.07
C GLN A 49 -5.92 10.79 -0.40
N ALA A 50 -4.90 10.50 -1.20
CA ALA A 50 -4.86 10.83 -2.62
C ALA A 50 -5.91 10.02 -3.40
N ILE A 51 -5.99 8.71 -3.14
CA ILE A 51 -6.96 7.80 -3.74
C ILE A 51 -8.40 8.25 -3.48
N ASN A 52 -8.68 8.67 -2.24
CA ASN A 52 -10.01 9.16 -1.85
C ASN A 52 -10.43 10.47 -2.55
N LYS A 53 -9.48 11.22 -3.12
CA LYS A 53 -9.72 12.48 -3.85
C LYS A 53 -9.86 12.29 -5.37
N LEU A 54 -9.58 11.11 -5.91
CA LEU A 54 -9.74 10.83 -7.34
C LEU A 54 -11.20 11.01 -7.79
N GLN A 55 -11.37 11.48 -9.03
CA GLN A 55 -12.67 11.59 -9.69
C GLN A 55 -12.62 10.94 -11.09
N PRO A 56 -13.44 9.92 -11.39
CA PRO A 56 -14.42 9.29 -10.48
C PRO A 56 -13.71 8.69 -9.26
N ARG A 57 -14.41 8.34 -8.18
CA ARG A 57 -13.77 7.68 -7.02
C ARG A 57 -13.63 6.18 -7.33
N PRO A 58 -12.48 5.52 -7.07
CA PRO A 58 -12.36 4.09 -7.31
C PRO A 58 -13.32 3.34 -6.40
N ARG A 59 -13.89 2.25 -6.93
CA ARG A 59 -14.90 1.48 -6.19
C ARG A 59 -14.31 0.78 -4.97
N PHE A 60 -13.10 0.27 -5.13
CA PHE A 60 -12.29 -0.35 -4.11
C PHE A 60 -10.81 -0.28 -4.50
N LEU A 61 -9.95 -0.63 -3.55
CA LEU A 61 -8.54 -0.89 -3.77
C LEU A 61 -8.26 -2.33 -3.33
N VAL A 62 -7.45 -3.04 -4.11
CA VAL A 62 -6.86 -4.33 -3.74
C VAL A 62 -5.37 -4.12 -3.51
N LEU A 63 -4.86 -4.67 -2.40
CA LEU A 63 -3.44 -4.67 -2.07
C LEU A 63 -2.90 -6.08 -2.26
N CYS A 64 -2.01 -6.28 -3.24
CA CYS A 64 -1.63 -7.59 -3.76
C CYS A 64 -0.40 -8.23 -3.10
N GLY A 65 0.12 -7.66 -2.02
CA GLY A 65 1.17 -8.30 -1.22
C GLY A 65 2.38 -7.41 -0.98
N ASP A 66 3.44 -8.08 -0.53
CA ASP A 66 4.72 -7.51 -0.12
C ASP A 66 4.57 -6.39 0.93
N LEU A 67 3.82 -6.73 1.98
CA LEU A 67 3.31 -5.76 2.95
C LEU A 67 4.40 -5.23 3.88
N VAL A 68 5.31 -6.09 4.29
CA VAL A 68 6.33 -5.84 5.30
C VAL A 68 7.66 -6.30 4.73
N HIS A 69 8.70 -5.51 4.94
CA HIS A 69 10.07 -5.89 4.63
C HIS A 69 10.56 -6.95 5.63
N ALA A 70 10.26 -8.22 5.34
CA ALA A 70 10.66 -9.37 6.12
C ALA A 70 10.90 -10.57 5.22
N MET A 71 11.84 -11.44 5.60
CA MET A 71 12.05 -12.72 4.94
C MET A 71 10.90 -13.69 5.31
N PRO A 72 10.37 -14.50 4.35
CA PRO A 72 9.32 -15.48 4.60
C PRO A 72 9.67 -16.56 5.64
#